data_AF-A0A923LZ81-F1
#
_entry.id   AF-A0A923LZ81-F1
#
_cell.length_a   1.000
_cell.length_b   1.000
_cell.length_c   1.000
_cell.angle_alpha   90.00
_cell.angle_beta   90.00
_cell.angle_gamma   90.00
#
_symmetry.space_group_name_H-M   'P 1'
#
loop_
_entity.id
_entity.type
_entity.pdbx_description
1 polymer ?
#
loop_
_entity_poly.entity_id
_entity_poly.type
_entity_poly.pdbx_seq_one_letter_code
_entity_poly.pdbx_strand_id
1 'polypeptide(L)'
;MLTDFGRKARAYRLRHDMLLYDMALIMRLGTAQLSGYECGRAEPPADVVASLDTLIRVENNLPVPEPTEEQRDAINAISEAWRMLK
;
A
#
# COMPACT_ATOMS: atom_id res chain seq x y z
N MET A 1 17.04 13.11 2.50
CA MET A 1 17.26 12.03 1.50
C MET A 1 16.01 11.16 1.47
N LEU A 2 15.57 10.66 0.31
CA LEU A 2 14.40 9.78 0.25
C LEU A 2 14.76 8.34 0.67
N THR A 3 13.82 7.63 1.29
CA THR A 3 13.91 6.18 1.52
C THR A 3 13.71 5.41 0.21
N ASP A 4 13.95 4.09 0.19
CA ASP A 4 13.61 3.27 -0.98
C ASP A 4 12.11 3.26 -1.27
N PHE A 5 11.29 3.15 -0.22
CA PHE A 5 9.85 3.37 -0.31
C PHE A 5 9.55 4.75 -0.91
N GLY A 6 10.18 5.81 -0.41
CA GLY A 6 9.98 7.18 -0.88
C GLY A 6 10.38 7.41 -2.34
N ARG A 7 11.45 6.75 -2.80
CA ARG A 7 11.86 6.75 -4.21
C ARG A 7 10.79 6.10 -5.08
N LYS A 8 10.29 4.92 -4.70
CA LYS A 8 9.22 4.21 -5.42
C LYS A 8 7.94 5.04 -5.46
N ALA A 9 7.51 5.57 -4.31
CA ALA A 9 6.28 6.34 -4.17
C ALA A 9 6.32 7.61 -5.03
N ARG A 10 7.42 8.37 -4.95
CA ARG A 10 7.62 9.55 -5.78
C ARG A 10 7.66 9.21 -7.27
N ALA A 11 8.35 8.14 -7.66
CA ALA A 11 8.43 7.73 -9.06
C ALA A 11 7.05 7.36 -9.61
N TYR A 12 6.24 6.63 -8.84
CA TYR A 12 4.85 6.32 -9.19
C TYR A 12 4.04 7.61 -9.39
N ARG A 13 4.10 8.54 -8.43
CA ARG A 13 3.38 9.82 -8.53
C ARG A 13 3.73 10.61 -9.79
N LEU A 14 5.03 10.75 -10.08
CA LEU A 14 5.49 11.53 -11.23
C LEU A 14 5.12 10.91 -12.58
N ARG A 15 4.96 9.59 -12.68
CA ARG A 15 4.46 8.93 -13.91
C ARG A 15 2.97 9.17 -14.15
N HIS A 16 2.22 9.46 -13.09
CA HIS A 16 0.77 9.64 -13.13
C HIS A 16 0.33 11.09 -12.90
N ASP A 17 1.26 12.05 -12.97
CA ASP A 17 0.99 13.48 -12.69
C ASP A 17 0.30 13.72 -11.33
N MET A 18 0.57 12.87 -10.34
CA MET A 18 -0.06 12.93 -9.02
C MET A 18 0.71 13.82 -8.05
N LEU A 19 -0.02 14.63 -7.29
CA LEU A 19 0.51 15.29 -6.12
C LEU A 19 0.66 14.29 -4.96
N LEU A 20 1.39 14.71 -3.92
CA LEU A 20 1.51 13.92 -2.70
C LEU A 20 0.13 13.65 -2.06
N TYR A 21 -0.78 14.62 -2.16
CA TYR A 21 -2.14 14.52 -1.65
C TYR A 21 -2.94 13.41 -2.37
N ASP A 22 -2.89 13.37 -3.70
CA ASP A 22 -3.65 12.40 -4.50
C ASP A 22 -3.25 10.96 -4.17
N MET A 23 -1.94 10.71 -4.07
CA MET A 23 -1.43 9.39 -3.68
C MET A 23 -1.80 9.04 -2.25
N ALA A 24 -1.77 10.00 -1.32
CA ALA A 24 -2.17 9.76 0.06
C ALA A 24 -3.63 9.29 0.13
N LEU A 25 -4.52 9.87 -0.69
CA LEU A 25 -5.91 9.40 -0.79
C LEU A 25 -6.02 7.96 -1.32
N ILE A 26 -5.30 7.63 -2.41
CA ILE A 26 -5.29 6.27 -2.99
C ILE A 26 -4.80 5.25 -1.96
N MET A 27 -3.73 5.58 -1.22
CA MET A 27 -3.15 4.72 -0.20
C MET A 27 -3.89 4.77 1.14
N ARG A 28 -4.95 5.58 1.27
CA ARG A 28 -5.72 5.80 2.50
C ARG A 28 -4.85 6.23 3.69
N LEU A 29 -3.89 7.12 3.43
CA LEU A 29 -2.97 7.69 4.41
C LEU A 29 -3.20 9.19 4.57
N GLY A 30 -2.75 9.75 5.70
CA GLY A 30 -2.58 11.20 5.81
C GLY A 30 -1.40 11.69 4.96
N THR A 31 -1.49 12.90 4.40
CA THR A 31 -0.39 13.49 3.59
C THR A 31 0.91 13.63 4.40
N ALA A 32 0.81 14.01 5.68
CA ALA A 32 1.96 14.11 6.57
C ALA A 32 2.59 12.73 6.86
N GLN A 33 1.76 11.69 6.95
CA GLN A 33 2.18 10.31 7.17
C GLN A 33 2.94 9.77 5.96
N LEU A 34 2.36 9.92 4.75
CA LEU A 34 3.05 9.55 3.50
C LEU A 34 4.37 10.30 3.34
N SER A 35 4.39 11.62 3.58
CA SER A 35 5.63 12.40 3.57
C SER A 35 6.65 11.89 4.59
N GLY A 36 6.19 11.50 5.78
CA GLY A 36 7.02 10.92 6.83
C GLY A 36 7.74 9.67 6.35
N TYR A 37 7.01 8.77 5.68
CA TYR A 37 7.57 7.55 5.09
C TYR A 37 8.53 7.85 3.93
N GLU A 38 8.17 8.77 3.04
CA GLU A 38 9.02 9.13 1.89
C GLU A 38 10.38 9.70 2.34
N CYS A 39 10.38 10.50 3.40
CA CYS A 39 11.57 11.17 3.93
C CYS A 39 12.30 10.40 5.04
N GLY A 40 11.83 9.23 5.44
CA GLY A 40 12.46 8.42 6.49
C GLY A 40 12.31 8.98 7.91
N ARG A 41 11.29 9.81 8.15
CA ARG A 41 10.92 10.26 9.50
C ARG A 41 10.11 9.20 10.27
N ALA A 42 9.50 8.27 9.54
CA ALA A 42 8.81 7.12 10.08
C ALA A 42 9.00 5.93 9.11
N GLU A 43 8.95 4.72 9.65
CA GLU A 43 8.98 3.50 8.85
C GLU A 43 7.56 3.15 8.38
N PRO A 44 7.32 2.86 7.09
CA PRO A 44 6.02 2.41 6.63
C PRO A 44 5.74 0.98 7.15
N PRO A 45 4.52 0.70 7.63
CA PRO A 45 4.13 -0.66 7.98
C PRO A 45 4.06 -1.56 6.73
N ALA A 46 4.12 -2.87 6.94
CA ALA A 46 4.26 -3.85 5.86
C ALA A 46 3.10 -3.83 4.84
N ASP A 47 1.89 -3.55 5.31
CA ASP A 47 0.68 -3.39 4.49
C ASP A 47 0.76 -2.17 3.55
N VAL A 48 1.33 -1.06 4.03
CA VAL A 48 1.57 0.15 3.21
C VAL A 48 2.62 -0.11 2.13
N VAL A 49 3.70 -0.81 2.47
CA VAL A 49 4.72 -1.22 1.49
C VAL A 49 4.11 -2.16 0.44
N ALA A 50 3.37 -3.18 0.87
CA ALA A 50 2.69 -4.12 -0.01
C ALA A 50 1.66 -3.45 -0.92
N SER A 51 0.95 -2.44 -0.40
CA SER A 51 -0.03 -1.67 -1.18
C SER A 51 0.64 -0.91 -2.33
N LEU A 52 1.77 -0.24 -2.07
CA LEU A 52 2.52 0.46 -3.11
C LEU A 52 3.09 -0.51 -4.16
N ASP A 53 3.69 -1.61 -3.71
CA ASP A 53 4.24 -2.61 -4.63
C ASP A 53 3.12 -3.26 -5.48
N THR A 54 1.91 -3.42 -4.92
CA THR A 54 0.74 -3.91 -5.67
C THR A 54 0.29 -2.91 -6.75
N LEU A 55 0.20 -1.61 -6.43
CA LEU A 55 -0.13 -0.58 -7.41
C LEU A 55 0.84 -0.58 -8.59
N ILE A 56 2.14 -0.67 -8.30
CA ILE A 56 3.19 -0.73 -9.33
C ILE A 56 3.08 -2.03 -10.15
N ARG A 57 2.79 -3.18 -9.52
CA ARG A 57 2.62 -4.44 -10.25
C ARG A 57 1.43 -4.38 -11.21
N VAL A 58 0.30 -3.88 -10.75
CA VAL A 58 -0.91 -3.73 -11.57
C VAL A 58 -0.67 -2.79 -12.74
N GLU A 59 -0.01 -1.64 -12.53
CA GLU A 59 0.40 -0.71 -13.60
C GLU A 59 1.23 -1.42 -14.68
N ASN A 60 2.12 -2.34 -14.28
CA ASN A 60 3.02 -3.05 -15.17
C ASN A 60 2.46 -4.39 -15.69
N ASN A 61 1.18 -4.68 -15.47
CA ASN A 61 0.55 -5.98 -15.79
C ASN A 61 1.32 -7.20 -15.23
N LEU A 62 1.95 -7.02 -14.07
CA LEU A 62 2.67 -8.07 -13.36
C LEU A 62 1.71 -8.84 -12.45
N PRO A 63 1.94 -10.15 -12.25
CA PRO A 63 1.20 -10.93 -11.27
C PRO A 63 1.28 -10.30 -9.88
N VAL A 64 0.11 -10.17 -9.25
CA VAL A 64 0.00 -9.87 -7.82
C VAL A 64 0.17 -11.19 -7.08
N PRO A 65 1.01 -11.25 -6.03
CA PRO A 65 1.18 -12.47 -5.25
C PRO A 65 -0.16 -12.94 -4.69
N GLU A 66 -0.48 -14.21 -4.91
CA GLU A 66 -1.62 -14.84 -4.26
C GLU A 66 -1.44 -14.84 -2.74
N PRO A 67 -2.51 -14.62 -1.95
CA PRO A 67 -2.42 -14.71 -0.50
C PRO A 67 -1.95 -16.11 -0.08
N THR A 68 -1.10 -16.18 0.95
CA THR A 68 -0.65 -17.46 1.51
C THR A 68 -1.83 -18.23 2.11
N GLU A 69 -1.68 -19.53 2.32
CA GLU A 69 -2.71 -20.38 2.95
C GLU A 69 -3.14 -19.80 4.31
N GLU A 70 -2.18 -19.40 5.15
CA GLU A 70 -2.46 -18.73 6.43
C GLU A 70 -3.27 -17.43 6.28
N GLN A 71 -2.96 -16.63 5.25
CA GLN A 71 -3.71 -15.39 4.98
C GLN A 71 -5.12 -15.68 4.47
N ARG A 72 -5.29 -16.71 3.64
CA ARG A 72 -6.60 -17.16 3.14
C ARG A 72 -7.47 -17.65 4.30
N ASP A 73 -6.91 -18.44 5.20
CA ASP A 73 -7.59 -18.93 6.39
C ASP A 73 -8.01 -17.77 7.32
N ALA A 74 -7.13 -16.79 7.53
CA ALA A 74 -7.46 -15.59 8.30
C ALA A 74 -8.60 -14.78 7.65
N ILE A 75 -8.58 -14.59 6.33
CA ILE A 75 -9.65 -13.90 5.58
C ILE A 75 -10.97 -14.66 5.71
N ASN A 76 -10.95 -15.99 5.59
CA ASN A 76 -12.12 -16.84 5.72
C ASN A 76 -12.70 -16.77 7.14
N ALA A 77 -11.86 -16.90 8.16
CA ALA A 77 -12.26 -16.80 9.57
C ALA A 77 -12.90 -15.44 9.91
N ILE A 78 -12.30 -14.34 9.42
CA ILE A 78 -12.88 -12.99 9.57
C ILE A 78 -14.25 -12.94 8.87
N SER A 79 -14.34 -13.43 7.64
CA SER A 79 -15.58 -13.41 6.85
C SER A 79 -16.71 -14.21 7.51
N GLU A 80 -16.39 -15.37 8.10
CA GLU A 80 -17.34 -16.19 8.87
C GLU A 80 -17.79 -15.49 10.14
N ALA A 81 -16.88 -14.90 10.91
CA ALA A 81 -17.23 -14.13 12.10
C ALA A 81 -18.18 -12.96 11.78
N TRP A 82 -17.94 -12.25 10.67
CA TRP A 82 -18.85 -11.19 10.20
C TRP A 82 -20.23 -11.71 9.76
N ARG A 83 -20.31 -12.94 9.24
CA ARG A 83 -21.60 -13.57 8.91
C ARG A 83 -22.41 -13.95 10.15
N MET A 84 -21.75 -14.35 11.23
CA MET A 84 -22.42 -14.73 12.50
C MET A 84 -22.90 -13.53 13.32
N LEU A 85 -22.33 -12.34 13.09
CA LEU A 85 -22.71 -11.10 13.75
C LEU A 85 -23.86 -10.33 13.06
N LYS A 86 -24.35 -10.83 11.92
CA LYS A 86 -25.54 -10.31 11.21
C LYS A 86 -26.74 -11.19 11.48
#